data_AF-A0A940VEY3-F1
#
_entry.id   AF-A0A940VEY3-F1
#
_cell.length_a   1.000
_cell.length_b   1.000
_cell.length_c   1.000
_cell.angle_alpha   90.00
_cell.angle_beta   90.00
_cell.angle_gamma   90.00
#
_symmetry.space_group_name_H-M   'P 1'
#
loop_
_entity.id
_entity.type
_entity.pdbx_description
1 polymer ?
#
loop_
_entity_poly.entity_id
_entity_poly.type
_entity_poly.pdbx_seq_one_letter_code
_entity_poly.pdbx_strand_id
1 'polypeptide(L)'
;MRERIARMRARLFDVDDRTVFWERVLALRRAHQAHGHERPTRLYALAMREIAETVSVVIAADDLVVGEPPEILLSPDEEALFAGYAQEYFQPTWFATRGHMTPAWEVLLERGLLDIRREALERSAALAPDAEAAAPRREFWEAVAICCQAVADLSARYAEQAARMAHATADPGRRAELERVSAACRRVPGLPARTFHEAVQAVWFLDFVLHAICGARDYSVGRLDQYLLPFYRRDLENGTLTREDARELLQCLFVK
;
A
#
# COMPACT_ATOMS: atom_id res chain seq x y z
N MET A 1 22.74 -8.16 15.21
CA MET A 1 21.44 -7.68 14.71
C MET A 1 21.12 -6.42 15.47
N ARG A 2 20.77 -5.29 14.83
CA ARG A 2 20.43 -4.05 15.56
C ARG A 2 19.27 -4.35 16.51
N GLU A 3 19.25 -3.69 17.67
CA GLU A 3 18.22 -3.89 18.70
C GLU A 3 16.80 -3.64 18.17
N ARG A 4 16.64 -2.66 17.27
CA ARG A 4 15.39 -2.40 16.54
C ARG A 4 14.85 -3.66 15.87
N ILE A 5 15.67 -4.32 15.04
CA ILE A 5 15.25 -5.52 14.30
C ILE A 5 14.90 -6.66 15.25
N ALA A 6 15.59 -6.78 16.39
CA ALA A 6 15.23 -7.77 17.40
C ALA A 6 13.84 -7.49 18.01
N ARG A 7 13.52 -6.24 18.34
CA ARG A 7 12.19 -5.84 18.83
C ARG A 7 11.09 -6.04 17.79
N MET A 8 11.35 -5.64 16.53
CA MET A 8 10.38 -5.85 15.45
C MET A 8 10.11 -7.34 15.21
N ARG A 9 11.14 -8.18 15.22
CA ARG A 9 10.98 -9.64 15.09
C ARG A 9 10.21 -10.24 16.28
N ALA A 10 10.47 -9.79 17.50
CA ALA A 10 9.74 -10.27 18.67
C ALA A 10 8.22 -10.03 18.52
N ARG A 11 7.84 -8.83 18.05
CA ARG A 11 6.44 -8.46 17.79
C ARG A 11 5.71 -9.44 16.87
N LEU A 12 6.39 -10.02 15.87
CA LEU A 12 5.78 -10.99 14.95
C LEU A 12 5.27 -12.25 15.66
N PHE A 13 5.88 -12.63 16.78
CA PHE A 13 5.49 -13.82 17.55
C PHE A 13 4.52 -13.52 18.69
N ASP A 14 4.22 -12.24 18.92
CA ASP A 14 3.26 -11.78 19.93
C ASP A 14 1.86 -11.50 19.33
N VAL A 15 1.69 -11.67 18.02
CA VAL A 15 0.41 -11.47 17.32
C VAL A 15 -0.54 -12.62 17.62
N ASP A 16 -1.78 -12.28 17.98
CA ASP A 16 -2.86 -13.25 18.16
C ASP A 16 -3.43 -13.65 16.80
N ASP A 17 -3.44 -14.95 16.50
CA ASP A 17 -3.84 -15.54 15.22
C ASP A 17 -5.35 -15.39 14.92
N ARG A 18 -6.13 -14.92 15.90
CA ARG A 18 -7.55 -14.60 15.74
C ARG A 18 -7.79 -13.16 15.29
N THR A 19 -6.75 -12.33 15.23
CA THR A 19 -6.90 -10.96 14.76
C THR A 19 -7.30 -10.93 13.29
N VAL A 20 -8.11 -9.94 12.92
CA VAL A 20 -8.60 -9.77 11.54
C VAL A 20 -8.51 -8.32 11.12
N PHE A 21 -8.32 -8.09 9.81
CA PHE A 21 -8.42 -6.76 9.23
C PHE A 21 -9.89 -6.34 9.06
N TRP A 22 -10.56 -6.05 10.18
CA TRP A 22 -12.00 -5.81 10.23
C TRP A 22 -12.45 -4.61 9.40
N GLU A 23 -11.70 -3.50 9.47
CA GLU A 23 -12.02 -2.28 8.75
C GLU A 23 -12.10 -2.48 7.24
N ARG A 24 -11.28 -3.38 6.67
CA ARG A 24 -11.36 -3.76 5.26
C ARG A 24 -12.71 -4.38 4.92
N VAL A 25 -13.20 -5.31 5.74
CA VAL A 25 -14.51 -5.95 5.53
C VAL A 25 -15.64 -4.92 5.60
N LEU A 26 -15.58 -4.01 6.57
CA LEU A 26 -16.53 -2.92 6.70
C LEU A 26 -16.50 -1.97 5.49
N ALA A 27 -15.30 -1.62 5.01
CA ALA A 27 -15.13 -0.77 3.83
C ALA A 27 -15.69 -1.43 2.56
N LEU A 28 -15.41 -2.71 2.33
CA LEU A 28 -15.98 -3.45 1.20
C LEU A 28 -17.51 -3.50 1.26
N ARG A 29 -18.08 -3.71 2.44
CA ARG A 29 -19.53 -3.68 2.64
C ARG A 29 -20.12 -2.30 2.32
N ARG A 30 -19.51 -1.21 2.81
CA ARG A 30 -19.96 0.15 2.50
C ARG A 30 -19.89 0.47 1.01
N ALA A 31 -18.78 0.11 0.35
CA ALA A 31 -18.62 0.29 -1.08
C ALA A 31 -19.68 -0.49 -1.88
N HIS A 32 -19.95 -1.74 -1.50
CA HIS A 32 -20.98 -2.56 -2.16
C HIS A 32 -22.40 -2.00 -1.93
N GLN A 33 -22.70 -1.49 -0.74
CA GLN A 33 -23.99 -0.84 -0.47
C GLN A 33 -24.20 0.44 -1.28
N ALA A 34 -23.15 1.25 -1.44
CA ALA A 34 -23.21 2.49 -2.20
C ALA A 34 -23.20 2.28 -3.73
N HIS A 35 -22.45 1.28 -4.19
CA HIS A 35 -22.06 1.14 -5.59
C HIS A 35 -22.30 -0.25 -6.18
N GLY A 36 -22.99 -1.16 -5.51
CA GLY A 36 -23.19 -2.55 -5.97
C GLY A 36 -23.97 -2.72 -7.26
N HIS A 37 -24.61 -1.65 -7.75
CA HIS A 37 -25.25 -1.60 -9.06
C HIS A 37 -24.26 -1.32 -10.21
N GLU A 38 -23.05 -0.87 -9.90
CA GLU A 38 -22.00 -0.61 -10.88
C GLU A 38 -21.45 -1.92 -11.44
N ARG A 39 -20.86 -1.86 -12.65
CA ARG A 39 -20.18 -3.02 -13.22
C ARG A 39 -18.97 -3.42 -12.37
N PRO A 40 -18.57 -4.71 -12.36
CA PRO A 40 -17.53 -5.22 -11.47
C PRO A 40 -16.20 -4.43 -11.51
N THR A 41 -15.75 -4.01 -12.70
CA THR A 41 -14.51 -3.23 -12.85
C THR A 41 -14.57 -1.88 -12.15
N ARG A 42 -15.71 -1.19 -12.23
CA ARG A 42 -15.91 0.10 -11.58
C ARG A 42 -16.16 -0.07 -10.08
N LEU A 43 -16.96 -1.05 -9.69
CA LEU A 43 -17.17 -1.41 -8.27
C LEU A 43 -15.83 -1.73 -7.58
N TYR A 44 -14.94 -2.47 -8.25
CA TYR A 44 -13.60 -2.77 -7.74
C TYR A 44 -12.84 -1.48 -7.39
N ALA A 45 -12.80 -0.54 -8.33
CA ALA A 45 -12.05 0.69 -8.15
C ALA A 45 -12.66 1.62 -7.08
N LEU A 46 -13.99 1.68 -7.01
CA LEU A 46 -14.70 2.43 -5.97
C LEU A 46 -14.47 1.82 -4.59
N ALA A 47 -14.41 0.50 -4.48
CA ALA A 47 -14.05 -0.21 -3.26
C ALA A 47 -12.58 0.02 -2.86
N MET A 48 -11.64 0.03 -3.81
CA MET A 48 -10.24 0.40 -3.53
C MET A 48 -10.16 1.81 -2.93
N ARG A 49 -10.92 2.76 -3.49
CA ARG A 49 -10.99 4.13 -2.98
C ARG A 49 -11.58 4.19 -1.57
N GLU A 50 -12.72 3.56 -1.33
CA GLU A 50 -13.36 3.48 -0.01
C GLU A 50 -12.41 2.92 1.05
N ILE A 51 -11.69 1.84 0.72
CA ILE A 51 -10.69 1.25 1.63
C ILE A 51 -9.57 2.26 1.89
N ALA A 52 -8.94 2.81 0.84
CA ALA A 52 -7.85 3.75 0.97
C ALA A 52 -8.19 5.01 1.77
N GLU A 53 -9.44 5.48 1.70
CA GLU A 53 -9.93 6.65 2.42
C GLU A 53 -10.29 6.36 3.88
N THR A 54 -10.76 5.14 4.18
CA THR A 54 -11.41 4.87 5.48
C THR A 54 -10.62 4.00 6.45
N VAL A 55 -9.71 3.13 5.96
CA VAL A 55 -8.95 2.26 6.88
C VAL A 55 -7.96 3.07 7.71
N SER A 56 -7.75 2.66 8.95
CA SER A 56 -6.78 3.22 9.85
C SER A 56 -5.35 3.01 9.34
N VAL A 57 -4.50 3.98 9.63
CA VAL A 57 -3.09 3.98 9.26
C VAL A 57 -2.26 3.72 10.53
N VAL A 58 -1.52 2.62 10.54
CA VAL A 58 -0.70 2.21 11.68
C VAL A 58 0.78 2.37 11.34
N ILE A 59 1.53 3.01 12.24
CA ILE A 59 2.98 3.10 12.20
C ILE A 59 3.48 2.65 13.56
N ALA A 60 4.16 1.51 13.62
CA ALA A 60 4.63 0.99 14.88
C ALA A 60 5.88 1.72 15.38
N ALA A 61 6.21 1.51 16.67
CA ALA A 61 7.26 2.24 17.37
C ALA A 61 8.63 2.19 16.70
N ASP A 62 8.99 1.06 16.10
CA ASP A 62 10.31 0.81 15.50
C ASP A 62 10.32 0.92 13.97
N ASP A 63 9.18 1.19 13.32
CA ASP A 63 9.08 1.11 11.86
C ASP A 63 9.89 2.21 11.15
N LEU A 64 10.71 1.80 10.19
CA LEU A 64 11.35 2.66 9.17
C LEU A 64 10.71 2.49 7.79
N VAL A 65 10.10 1.34 7.54
CA VAL A 65 9.29 1.03 6.36
C VAL A 65 7.88 0.78 6.89
N VAL A 66 6.88 1.53 6.41
CA VAL A 66 5.52 1.55 6.96
C VAL A 66 4.49 1.05 5.97
N GLY A 67 3.34 0.61 6.48
CA GLY A 67 2.32 -0.10 5.71
C GLY A 67 2.08 -1.45 6.39
N GLU A 68 0.96 -1.60 7.08
CA GLU A 68 0.56 -2.86 7.70
C GLU A 68 -0.95 -2.78 7.96
N PRO A 69 -1.68 -3.91 7.85
CA PRO A 69 -3.10 -3.91 8.13
C PRO A 69 -3.35 -3.65 9.63
N PRO A 70 -4.29 -2.76 10.02
CA PRO A 70 -4.76 -2.65 11.40
C PRO A 70 -5.61 -3.88 11.75
N GLU A 71 -4.93 -4.97 12.13
CA GLU A 71 -5.59 -6.19 12.61
C GLU A 71 -5.93 -6.05 14.09
N ILE A 72 -7.15 -6.45 14.45
CA ILE A 72 -7.67 -6.34 15.81
C ILE A 72 -8.34 -7.64 16.25
N LEU A 73 -8.37 -7.86 17.56
CA LEU A 73 -9.29 -8.83 18.16
C LEU A 73 -10.67 -8.20 18.22
N LEU A 74 -11.64 -8.87 17.62
CA LEU A 74 -13.02 -8.42 17.60
C LEU A 74 -13.66 -8.59 18.98
N SER A 75 -14.55 -7.67 19.35
CA SER A 75 -15.49 -7.90 20.44
C SER A 75 -16.52 -8.97 20.07
N PRO A 76 -17.22 -9.61 21.03
CA PRO A 76 -18.22 -10.64 20.72
C PRO A 76 -19.32 -10.17 19.75
N ASP A 77 -19.72 -8.90 19.83
CA ASP A 77 -20.70 -8.32 18.91
C ASP A 77 -20.12 -8.16 17.49
N GLU A 78 -18.86 -7.74 17.38
CA GLU A 78 -18.16 -7.63 16.10
C GLU A 78 -17.86 -9.01 15.49
N GLU A 79 -17.55 -10.02 16.30
CA GLU A 79 -17.40 -11.41 15.84
C GLU A 79 -18.69 -11.93 15.22
N ALA A 80 -19.84 -11.66 15.85
CA ALA A 80 -21.14 -12.03 15.31
C ALA A 80 -21.43 -11.34 13.96
N LEU A 81 -21.09 -10.05 13.84
CA LEU A 81 -21.20 -9.30 12.59
C LEU A 81 -20.23 -9.83 11.53
N PHE A 82 -18.98 -10.10 11.91
CA PHE A 82 -17.96 -10.65 11.02
C PHE A 82 -18.41 -12.01 10.50
N ALA A 83 -18.91 -12.91 11.34
CA ALA A 83 -19.44 -14.20 10.92
C ALA A 83 -20.58 -14.06 9.89
N GLY A 84 -21.44 -13.04 10.05
CA GLY A 84 -22.50 -12.73 9.10
C GLY A 84 -22.02 -12.11 7.78
N TYR A 85 -20.93 -11.35 7.79
CA TYR A 85 -20.43 -10.61 6.62
C TYR A 85 -19.29 -11.31 5.88
N ALA A 86 -18.51 -12.14 6.57
CA ALA A 86 -17.25 -12.67 6.06
C ALA A 86 -17.45 -13.47 4.77
N GLN A 87 -18.54 -14.25 4.67
CA GLN A 87 -18.81 -15.02 3.45
C GLN A 87 -18.91 -14.14 2.19
N GLU A 88 -19.45 -12.93 2.31
CA GLU A 88 -19.64 -12.02 1.19
C GLU A 88 -18.47 -11.05 1.01
N TYR A 89 -17.86 -10.58 2.10
CA TYR A 89 -16.94 -9.44 2.08
C TYR A 89 -15.50 -9.76 2.51
N PHE A 90 -15.21 -10.97 3.00
CA PHE A 90 -13.82 -11.36 3.29
C PHE A 90 -13.01 -11.49 1.99
N GLN A 91 -13.53 -12.25 1.02
CA GLN A 91 -12.96 -12.40 -0.32
C GLN A 91 -14.05 -12.39 -1.40
N PRO A 92 -14.72 -11.24 -1.60
CA PRO A 92 -15.75 -11.10 -2.64
C PRO A 92 -15.22 -11.41 -4.04
N THR A 93 -16.02 -12.08 -4.86
CA THR A 93 -15.67 -12.41 -6.25
C THR A 93 -15.51 -11.17 -7.14
N TRP A 94 -16.15 -10.06 -6.78
CA TRP A 94 -16.09 -8.77 -7.47
C TRP A 94 -14.92 -7.88 -7.00
N PHE A 95 -14.24 -8.27 -5.92
CA PHE A 95 -13.04 -7.60 -5.41
C PHE A 95 -11.98 -8.65 -5.05
N ALA A 96 -11.44 -9.26 -6.10
CA ALA A 96 -10.41 -10.27 -6.01
C ALA A 96 -9.42 -10.14 -7.18
N THR A 97 -8.21 -10.64 -6.95
CA THR A 97 -7.19 -10.84 -7.97
C THR A 97 -6.60 -12.24 -7.79
N ARG A 98 -6.20 -12.88 -8.89
CA ARG A 98 -5.64 -14.24 -8.85
C ARG A 98 -4.20 -14.29 -8.37
N GLY A 99 -3.52 -13.14 -8.28
CA GLY A 99 -2.10 -13.09 -7.98
C GLY A 99 -1.27 -13.85 -9.03
N HIS A 100 -0.27 -14.61 -8.57
CA HIS A 100 0.68 -15.34 -9.42
C HIS A 100 1.36 -14.47 -10.48
N MET A 101 1.77 -13.25 -10.08
CA MET A 101 2.45 -12.33 -10.95
C MET A 101 3.57 -11.58 -10.21
N THR A 102 4.56 -11.13 -10.98
CA THR A 102 5.59 -10.20 -10.51
C THR A 102 5.20 -8.81 -11.02
N PRO A 103 4.83 -7.86 -10.13
CA PRO A 103 4.60 -6.48 -10.54
C PRO A 103 5.81 -5.91 -11.28
N ALA A 104 5.56 -4.99 -12.22
CA ALA A 104 6.62 -4.27 -12.91
C ALA A 104 7.23 -3.21 -11.97
N TRP A 105 8.04 -3.65 -11.01
CA TRP A 105 8.62 -2.80 -9.96
C TRP A 105 9.40 -1.61 -10.52
N GLU A 106 10.13 -1.81 -11.62
CA GLU A 106 10.87 -0.75 -12.32
C GLU A 106 9.94 0.36 -12.81
N VAL A 107 8.79 0.00 -13.38
CA VAL A 107 7.76 0.96 -13.84
C VAL A 107 7.22 1.76 -12.66
N LEU A 108 6.96 1.12 -11.51
CA LEU A 108 6.53 1.82 -10.30
C LEU A 108 7.60 2.81 -9.83
N LEU A 109 8.85 2.38 -9.75
CA LEU A 109 9.96 3.18 -9.23
C LEU A 109 10.33 4.35 -10.14
N GLU A 110 10.22 4.18 -11.46
CA GLU A 110 10.59 5.19 -12.46
C GLU A 110 9.47 6.19 -12.77
N ARG A 111 8.20 5.76 -12.71
CA ARG A 111 7.04 6.58 -13.12
C ARG A 111 6.15 7.00 -11.94
N GLY A 112 5.99 6.13 -10.96
CA GLY A 112 4.98 6.28 -9.90
C GLY A 112 3.54 6.07 -10.40
N LEU A 113 2.62 5.84 -9.48
CA LEU A 113 1.22 5.55 -9.78
C LEU A 113 0.48 6.75 -10.40
N LEU A 114 0.87 7.99 -10.08
CA LEU A 114 0.19 9.18 -10.62
C LEU A 114 0.49 9.40 -12.11
N ASP A 115 1.64 8.94 -12.60
CA ASP A 115 1.93 8.96 -14.03
C ASP A 115 1.15 7.87 -14.78
N ILE A 116 1.00 6.68 -14.19
CA ILE A 116 0.14 5.61 -14.71
C ILE A 116 -1.33 6.08 -14.74
N ARG A 117 -1.78 6.77 -13.70
CA ARG A 117 -3.10 7.42 -13.64
C ARG A 117 -3.29 8.41 -14.78
N ARG A 118 -2.32 9.30 -15.01
CA ARG A 118 -2.35 10.28 -16.11
C ARG A 118 -2.49 9.58 -17.46
N GLU A 119 -1.65 8.57 -17.72
CA GLU A 119 -1.73 7.78 -18.95
C GLU A 119 -3.10 7.10 -19.12
N ALA A 120 -3.67 6.54 -18.04
CA ALA A 120 -4.98 5.92 -18.08
C ALA A 120 -6.07 6.94 -18.47
N LEU A 121 -6.07 8.14 -17.90
CA LEU A 121 -7.01 9.20 -18.26
C LEU A 121 -6.87 9.64 -19.72
N GLU A 122 -5.64 9.79 -20.22
CA GLU A 122 -5.37 10.12 -21.62
C GLU A 122 -5.89 9.02 -22.57
N ARG A 123 -5.65 7.75 -22.22
CA ARG A 123 -6.15 6.61 -22.99
C ARG A 123 -7.67 6.50 -22.96
N SER A 124 -8.31 6.85 -21.84
CA SER A 124 -9.77 6.95 -21.75
C SER A 124 -10.28 8.07 -22.69
N ALA A 125 -9.70 9.27 -22.60
CA ALA A 125 -10.12 10.43 -23.39
C ALA A 125 -9.93 10.24 -24.91
N ALA A 126 -8.92 9.47 -25.32
CA ALA A 126 -8.66 9.19 -26.74
C ALA A 126 -9.65 8.20 -27.39
N LEU A 127 -10.50 7.52 -26.61
CA LEU A 127 -11.52 6.62 -27.16
C LEU A 127 -12.68 7.41 -27.76
N ALA A 128 -13.22 6.93 -28.88
CA ALA A 128 -14.40 7.53 -29.52
C ALA A 128 -15.59 7.59 -28.53
N PRO A 129 -16.32 8.72 -28.44
CA PRO A 129 -17.43 8.88 -27.49
C PRO A 129 -18.60 7.92 -27.74
N ASP A 130 -18.96 7.71 -29.02
CA ASP A 130 -20.21 7.04 -29.40
C ASP A 130 -20.01 5.59 -29.89
N ALA A 131 -18.82 5.04 -29.68
CA ALA A 131 -18.55 3.64 -30.00
C ALA A 131 -18.95 2.78 -28.79
N GLU A 132 -20.09 2.08 -28.87
CA GLU A 132 -20.53 1.11 -27.86
C GLU A 132 -19.43 0.08 -27.52
N ALA A 133 -18.65 -0.32 -28.52
CA ALA A 133 -17.48 -1.19 -28.36
C ALA A 133 -16.34 -0.58 -27.52
N ALA A 134 -16.27 0.74 -27.37
CA ALA A 134 -15.25 1.44 -26.57
C ALA A 134 -15.63 1.56 -25.08
N ALA A 135 -16.90 1.38 -24.71
CA ALA A 135 -17.37 1.58 -23.35
C ALA A 135 -16.68 0.68 -22.29
N PRO A 136 -16.43 -0.62 -22.52
CA PRO A 136 -15.68 -1.46 -21.57
C PRO A 136 -14.22 -1.02 -21.42
N ARG A 137 -13.59 -0.58 -22.52
CA ARG A 137 -12.20 -0.11 -22.51
C ARG A 137 -12.06 1.23 -21.79
N ARG A 138 -13.03 2.12 -21.95
CA ARG A 138 -13.12 3.40 -21.24
C ARG A 138 -13.21 3.18 -19.73
N GLU A 139 -14.14 2.33 -19.32
CA GLU A 139 -14.31 1.97 -17.92
C GLU A 139 -13.05 1.37 -17.30
N PHE A 140 -12.37 0.46 -18.02
CA PHE A 140 -11.12 -0.10 -17.53
C PHE A 140 -10.08 0.99 -17.22
N TRP A 141 -9.87 1.94 -18.14
CA TRP A 141 -8.91 3.02 -17.92
C TRP A 141 -9.31 3.97 -16.79
N GLU A 142 -10.59 4.28 -16.65
CA GLU A 142 -11.11 5.08 -15.54
C GLU A 142 -10.93 4.36 -14.19
N ALA A 143 -11.20 3.06 -14.15
CA ALA A 143 -10.98 2.24 -12.97
C ALA A 143 -9.49 2.18 -12.58
N VAL A 144 -8.59 2.02 -13.54
CA VAL A 144 -7.13 2.10 -13.31
C VAL A 144 -6.75 3.45 -12.70
N ALA A 145 -7.29 4.55 -13.23
CA ALA A 145 -7.01 5.89 -12.71
C ALA A 145 -7.48 6.06 -11.25
N ILE A 146 -8.67 5.54 -10.91
CA ILE A 146 -9.19 5.55 -9.53
C ILE A 146 -8.30 4.72 -8.60
N CYS A 147 -7.94 3.48 -8.99
CA CYS A 147 -7.07 2.63 -8.17
C CYS A 147 -5.70 3.26 -7.91
N CYS A 148 -5.08 3.84 -8.94
CA CYS A 148 -3.79 4.52 -8.79
C CYS A 148 -3.88 5.72 -7.84
N GLN A 149 -4.97 6.50 -7.93
CA GLN A 149 -5.21 7.61 -7.03
C GLN A 149 -5.43 7.12 -5.59
N ALA A 150 -6.25 6.10 -5.38
CA ALA A 150 -6.55 5.54 -4.06
C ALA A 150 -5.26 5.11 -3.32
N VAL A 151 -4.35 4.41 -3.99
CA VAL A 151 -3.07 4.01 -3.36
C VAL A 151 -2.17 5.21 -3.05
N ALA A 152 -2.15 6.23 -3.92
CA ALA A 152 -1.42 7.47 -3.65
C ALA A 152 -2.02 8.22 -2.44
N ASP A 153 -3.35 8.28 -2.32
CA ASP A 153 -4.03 8.92 -1.19
C ASP A 153 -3.77 8.17 0.12
N LEU A 154 -3.76 6.83 0.10
CA LEU A 154 -3.37 6.03 1.26
C LEU A 154 -1.93 6.35 1.71
N SER A 155 -0.98 6.45 0.77
CA SER A 155 0.40 6.84 1.10
C SER A 155 0.51 8.25 1.69
N ALA A 156 -0.33 9.19 1.23
CA ALA A 156 -0.40 10.53 1.79
C ALA A 156 -0.93 10.51 3.25
N ARG A 157 -1.91 9.66 3.57
CA ARG A 157 -2.39 9.47 4.95
C ARG A 157 -1.30 8.88 5.86
N TYR A 158 -0.47 7.96 5.37
CA TYR A 158 0.74 7.52 6.06
C TYR A 158 1.75 8.65 6.29
N ALA A 159 1.94 9.52 5.29
CA ALA A 159 2.82 10.67 5.43
C ALA A 159 2.33 11.64 6.52
N GLU A 160 1.03 11.91 6.57
CA GLU A 160 0.41 12.77 7.59
C GLU A 160 0.49 12.14 8.98
N GLN A 161 0.25 10.84 9.12
CA GLN A 161 0.38 10.13 10.39
C GLN A 161 1.83 10.18 10.90
N ALA A 162 2.80 9.90 10.04
CA ALA A 162 4.22 9.98 10.40
C ALA A 162 4.61 11.40 10.85
N ALA A 163 4.13 12.44 10.17
CA ALA A 163 4.38 13.83 10.54
C ALA A 163 3.78 14.18 11.91
N ARG A 164 2.54 13.75 12.19
CA ARG A 164 1.91 13.94 13.50
C ARG A 164 2.69 13.25 14.62
N MET A 165 3.12 12.01 14.39
CA MET A 165 3.93 11.27 15.35
C MET A 165 5.30 11.92 15.57
N ALA A 166 5.95 12.43 14.51
CA ALA A 166 7.22 13.14 14.63
C ALA A 166 7.10 14.37 15.55
N HIS A 167 6.04 15.17 15.36
CA HIS A 167 5.74 16.34 16.19
C HIS A 167 5.52 15.98 17.66
N ALA A 168 4.82 14.87 17.94
CA ALA A 168 4.53 14.41 19.30
C ALA A 168 5.69 13.67 19.97
N THR A 169 6.70 13.23 19.22
CA THR A 169 7.81 12.43 19.73
C THR A 169 8.83 13.30 20.46
N ALA A 170 9.20 12.92 21.68
CA ALA A 170 10.23 13.62 22.46
C ALA A 170 11.67 13.22 22.06
N ASP A 171 11.89 11.96 21.68
CA ASP A 171 13.20 11.46 21.25
C ASP A 171 13.61 12.07 19.89
N PRO A 172 14.69 12.85 19.81
CA PRO A 172 15.13 13.48 18.56
C PRO A 172 15.52 12.46 17.49
N GLY A 173 16.04 11.28 17.87
CA GLY A 173 16.39 10.22 16.92
C GLY A 173 15.16 9.68 16.21
N ARG A 174 14.14 9.26 16.98
CA ARG A 174 12.87 8.78 16.43
C ARG A 174 12.11 9.86 15.68
N ARG A 175 12.18 11.12 16.12
CA ARG A 175 11.59 12.25 15.36
C ARG A 175 12.18 12.33 13.95
N ALA A 176 13.50 12.30 13.81
CA ALA A 176 14.17 12.36 12.50
C ALA A 176 13.85 11.14 11.63
N GLU A 177 13.63 9.97 12.21
CA GLU A 177 13.14 8.78 11.49
C GLU A 177 11.72 8.99 10.94
N LEU A 178 10.80 9.46 11.77
CA LEU A 178 9.41 9.70 11.39
C LEU A 178 9.28 10.81 10.34
N GLU A 179 10.12 11.84 10.40
CA GLU A 179 10.21 12.87 9.36
C GLU A 179 10.66 12.27 8.01
N ARG A 180 11.65 11.36 8.03
CA ARG A 180 12.08 10.63 6.82
C ARG A 180 10.99 9.72 6.28
N VAL A 181 10.27 8.99 7.15
CA VAL A 181 9.11 8.19 6.76
C VAL A 181 8.03 9.07 6.14
N SER A 182 7.71 10.20 6.77
CA SER A 182 6.73 11.15 6.24
C SER A 182 7.11 11.66 4.84
N ALA A 183 8.37 12.04 4.66
CA ALA A 183 8.90 12.48 3.37
C ALA A 183 8.83 11.38 2.31
N ALA A 184 9.17 10.14 2.67
CA ALA A 184 9.11 8.99 1.77
C ALA A 184 7.66 8.69 1.35
N CYS A 185 6.72 8.55 2.29
CA CYS A 185 5.31 8.27 2.00
C CYS A 185 4.62 9.40 1.23
N ARG A 186 5.06 10.65 1.40
CA ARG A 186 4.54 11.79 0.62
C ARG A 186 4.99 11.71 -0.85
N ARG A 187 6.11 11.03 -1.10
CA ARG A 187 6.68 10.87 -2.44
C ARG A 187 6.17 9.60 -3.11
N VAL A 188 6.32 8.44 -2.47
CA VAL A 188 6.05 7.12 -3.06
C VAL A 188 4.82 6.46 -2.44
N PRO A 189 4.08 5.63 -3.18
CA PRO A 189 4.32 5.20 -4.57
C PRO A 189 3.71 6.14 -5.63
N GLY A 190 3.17 7.29 -5.23
CA GLY A 190 2.52 8.23 -6.15
C GLY A 190 3.47 8.78 -7.23
N LEU A 191 4.70 9.13 -6.85
CA LEU A 191 5.74 9.69 -7.72
C LEU A 191 6.98 8.78 -7.77
N PRO A 192 7.89 8.98 -8.76
CA PRO A 192 9.11 8.19 -8.88
C PRO A 192 9.98 8.25 -7.62
N ALA A 193 10.58 7.13 -7.23
CA ALA A 193 11.51 7.10 -6.12
C ALA A 193 12.77 7.93 -6.44
N ARG A 194 13.36 8.56 -5.42
CA ARG A 194 14.57 9.38 -5.54
C ARG A 194 15.66 8.95 -4.57
N THR A 195 15.34 8.13 -3.57
CA THR A 195 16.30 7.58 -2.60
C THR A 195 16.09 6.07 -2.45
N PHE A 196 17.06 5.38 -1.87
CA PHE A 196 16.96 3.96 -1.55
C PHE A 196 15.82 3.69 -0.55
N HIS A 197 15.63 4.56 0.44
CA HIS A 197 14.51 4.47 1.37
C HIS A 197 13.17 4.62 0.66
N GLU A 198 13.01 5.62 -0.22
CA GLU A 198 11.81 5.78 -1.05
C GLU A 198 11.57 4.55 -1.93
N ALA A 199 12.61 3.96 -2.53
CA ALA A 199 12.46 2.77 -3.37
C ALA A 199 12.00 1.54 -2.58
N VAL A 200 12.60 1.27 -1.42
CA VAL A 200 12.16 0.19 -0.52
C VAL A 200 10.72 0.42 -0.04
N GLN A 201 10.39 1.65 0.34
CA GLN A 201 9.06 2.01 0.81
C GLN A 201 7.99 1.87 -0.29
N ALA A 202 8.32 2.22 -1.54
CA ALA A 202 7.41 2.07 -2.68
C ALA A 202 7.06 0.61 -2.97
N VAL A 203 8.08 -0.25 -2.97
CA VAL A 203 7.93 -1.70 -3.18
C VAL A 203 7.04 -2.29 -2.09
N TRP A 204 7.35 -2.00 -0.82
CA TRP A 204 6.55 -2.48 0.29
C TRP A 204 5.11 -1.97 0.25
N PHE A 205 4.88 -0.67 -0.05
CA PHE A 205 3.52 -0.14 -0.10
C PHE A 205 2.64 -0.86 -1.11
N LEU A 206 3.16 -1.05 -2.33
CA LEU A 206 2.38 -1.74 -3.35
C LEU A 206 2.20 -3.22 -2.98
N ASP A 207 3.21 -3.88 -2.44
CA ASP A 207 3.10 -5.27 -1.98
C ASP A 207 2.04 -5.44 -0.87
N PHE A 208 2.08 -4.58 0.16
CA PHE A 208 1.07 -4.49 1.21
C PHE A 208 -0.34 -4.30 0.64
N VAL A 209 -0.52 -3.35 -0.28
CA VAL A 209 -1.83 -3.11 -0.91
C VAL A 209 -2.31 -4.35 -1.66
N LEU A 210 -1.43 -4.98 -2.45
CA LEU A 210 -1.78 -6.13 -3.26
C LEU A 210 -2.16 -7.36 -2.42
N HIS A 211 -1.45 -7.60 -1.31
CA HIS A 211 -1.71 -8.73 -0.43
C HIS A 211 -2.85 -8.45 0.57
N ALA A 212 -2.72 -7.40 1.39
CA ALA A 212 -3.62 -7.17 2.51
C ALA A 212 -4.92 -6.46 2.10
N ILE A 213 -4.86 -5.53 1.15
CA ILE A 213 -6.05 -4.79 0.70
C ILE A 213 -6.76 -5.56 -0.40
N CYS A 214 -6.10 -5.86 -1.52
CA CYS A 214 -6.73 -6.54 -2.65
C CYS A 214 -7.04 -8.02 -2.37
N GLY A 215 -6.46 -8.61 -1.31
CA GLY A 215 -6.74 -9.97 -0.86
C GLY A 215 -6.21 -11.06 -1.80
N ALA A 216 -5.22 -10.75 -2.64
CA ALA A 216 -4.55 -11.76 -3.45
C ALA A 216 -3.41 -12.42 -2.69
N ARG A 217 -3.04 -13.61 -3.17
CA ARG A 217 -1.87 -14.36 -2.72
C ARG A 217 -0.85 -14.40 -3.85
N ASP A 218 0.41 -14.69 -3.53
CA ASP A 218 1.44 -15.04 -4.51
C ASP A 218 1.91 -13.91 -5.45
N TYR A 219 2.11 -12.69 -4.93
CA TYR A 219 2.96 -11.71 -5.63
C TYR A 219 4.42 -11.91 -5.26
N SER A 220 5.29 -11.81 -6.27
CA SER A 220 6.74 -11.88 -6.05
C SER A 220 7.38 -10.51 -6.12
N VAL A 221 8.28 -10.23 -5.18
CA VAL A 221 9.18 -9.07 -5.21
C VAL A 221 10.23 -9.17 -6.33
N GLY A 222 10.35 -10.31 -7.02
CA GLY A 222 11.24 -10.48 -8.17
C GLY A 222 12.71 -10.20 -7.85
N ARG A 223 13.40 -9.54 -8.79
CA ARG A 223 14.84 -9.19 -8.67
C ARG A 223 15.05 -7.91 -7.86
N LEU A 224 14.69 -7.96 -6.57
CA LEU A 224 14.86 -6.86 -5.59
C LEU A 224 16.27 -6.26 -5.62
N ASP A 225 17.28 -7.10 -5.86
CA ASP A 225 18.68 -6.70 -6.01
C ASP A 225 18.94 -5.79 -7.21
N GLN A 226 18.23 -5.95 -8.34
CA GLN A 226 18.50 -5.21 -9.58
C GLN A 226 17.82 -3.86 -9.60
N TYR A 227 16.52 -3.79 -9.32
CA TYR A 227 15.79 -2.53 -9.43
C TYR A 227 16.05 -1.58 -8.25
N LEU A 228 16.57 -2.06 -7.12
CA LEU A 228 17.04 -1.20 -6.03
C LEU A 228 18.51 -0.76 -6.19
N LEU A 229 19.31 -1.45 -7.01
CA LEU A 229 20.74 -1.19 -7.15
C LEU A 229 21.09 0.25 -7.58
N PRO A 230 20.38 0.89 -8.53
CA PRO A 230 20.68 2.26 -8.92
C PRO A 230 20.54 3.23 -7.75
N PHE A 231 19.52 3.05 -6.91
CA PHE A 231 19.27 3.88 -5.73
C PHE A 231 20.34 3.64 -4.66
N TYR A 232 20.69 2.37 -4.42
CA TYR A 232 21.73 1.99 -3.45
C TYR A 232 23.09 2.59 -3.80
N ARG A 233 23.54 2.44 -5.06
CA ARG A 233 24.85 2.95 -5.51
C ARG A 233 24.92 4.47 -5.41
N ARG A 234 23.91 5.15 -5.97
CA ARG A 234 23.84 6.62 -5.96
C ARG A 234 23.87 7.18 -4.54
N ASP A 235 23.11 6.60 -3.63
CA ASP A 235 22.98 7.13 -2.27
C ASP A 235 24.20 6.79 -1.39
N LEU A 236 24.93 5.71 -1.69
CA LEU A 236 26.25 5.46 -1.12
C LEU A 236 27.28 6.48 -1.63
N GLU A 237 27.31 6.73 -2.94
CA GLU A 237 28.28 7.62 -3.58
C GLU A 237 28.12 9.07 -3.12
N ASN A 238 26.87 9.53 -2.91
CA ASN A 238 26.60 10.89 -2.42
C ASN A 238 26.59 11.02 -0.89
N GLY A 239 26.82 9.91 -0.15
CA GLY A 239 26.92 9.88 1.30
C GLY A 239 25.60 10.04 2.07
N THR A 240 24.45 9.97 1.38
CA THR A 240 23.12 10.06 2.03
C THR A 240 22.64 8.72 2.62
N LEU A 241 23.35 7.63 2.33
CA LEU A 241 23.09 6.28 2.81
C LEU A 241 24.41 5.63 3.21
N THR A 242 24.43 4.89 4.33
CA THR A 242 25.52 3.96 4.64
C THR A 242 25.12 2.52 4.33
N ARG A 243 26.10 1.60 4.25
CA ARG A 243 25.81 0.18 4.07
C ARG A 243 24.96 -0.38 5.22
N GLU A 244 25.20 0.11 6.42
CA GLU A 244 24.48 -0.26 7.63
C GLU A 244 23.04 0.24 7.59
N ASP A 245 22.78 1.46 7.10
CA ASP A 245 21.42 1.99 6.93
C ASP A 245 20.65 1.20 5.86
N ALA A 246 21.29 0.91 4.72
CA ALA A 246 20.70 0.11 3.66
C ALA A 246 20.33 -1.29 4.15
N ARG A 247 21.22 -1.91 4.94
CA ARG A 247 20.98 -3.21 5.57
C ARG A 247 19.79 -3.14 6.54
N GLU A 248 19.72 -2.11 7.38
CA GLU A 248 18.61 -1.97 8.34
C GLU A 248 17.26 -1.79 7.62
N LEU A 249 17.20 -0.98 6.57
CA LEU A 249 16.00 -0.80 5.75
C LEU A 249 15.53 -2.12 5.12
N LEU A 250 16.44 -2.91 4.55
CA LEU A 250 16.11 -4.23 4.00
C LEU A 250 15.69 -5.22 5.11
N GLN A 251 16.30 -5.15 6.29
CA GLN A 251 15.87 -5.96 7.43
C GLN A 251 14.47 -5.57 7.91
N CYS A 252 14.13 -4.28 7.93
CA CYS A 252 12.77 -3.83 8.18
C CYS A 252 11.80 -4.38 7.13
N LEU A 253 12.16 -4.29 5.83
CA LEU A 253 11.36 -4.85 4.74
C LEU A 253 11.09 -6.36 4.91
N PHE A 254 12.09 -7.16 5.29
CA PHE A 254 11.91 -8.61 5.45
C PHE A 254 11.15 -9.03 6.72
N VAL A 255 11.01 -8.13 7.68
CA VAL A 255 10.17 -8.36 8.87
C VAL A 255 8.72 -7.98 8.61
N LYS A 256 8.48 -7.07 7.66
CA LYS A 256 7.16 -6.74 7.15
C LYS A 256 6.60 -7.90 6.32
#